data_AF-A0A4U9TGY8-F1
#
_entry.id   AF-A0A4U9TGY8-F1
#
_cell.length_a   1.000
_cell.length_b   1.000
_cell.length_c   1.000
_cell.angle_alpha   90.00
_cell.angle_beta   90.00
_cell.angle_gamma   90.00
#
_symmetry.space_group_name_H-M   'P 1'
#
loop_
_entity.id
_entity.type
_entity.pdbx_description
1 polymer ?
#
loop_
_entity_poly.entity_id
_entity_poly.type
_entity_poly.pdbx_seq_one_letter_code
_entity_poly.pdbx_strand_id
1 'polypeptide(L)'
;MQVDLDKSESRTDWLARPLTERQCVYAAADVFYLLPMAKQLVQETEEAGWTAAADNECRLLCQRRSEALAPELAYREITNAWQLRPRQLACLQKLAEWRLRLARERDLAVNFVVREENLWAVARYMPGSLGELEALGLSGPEIRYHGKTLVALVAEANALEESALPAPLSNLVDHPGYKKVFKEIKAAITLVSEQSGLSVEPASFAAAD
;
A
#
# COMPACT_ATOMS: atom_id res chain seq x y z
N MET A 1 -6.55 -21.74 25.85
CA MET A 1 -6.59 -20.67 26.87
C MET A 1 -7.93 -19.95 26.79
N GLN A 2 -8.63 -19.72 27.90
CA GLN A 2 -9.84 -18.90 27.97
C GLN A 2 -9.51 -17.65 28.80
N VAL A 3 -9.07 -16.59 28.13
CA VAL A 3 -8.75 -15.29 28.73
C VAL A 3 -9.39 -14.23 27.86
N ASP A 4 -10.20 -13.37 28.48
CA ASP A 4 -10.75 -12.19 27.80
C ASP A 4 -9.76 -11.03 27.95
N LEU A 5 -9.17 -10.61 26.83
CA LEU A 5 -8.29 -9.46 26.80
C LEU A 5 -9.10 -8.16 26.77
N ASP A 6 -8.71 -7.22 27.64
CA ASP A 6 -9.25 -5.87 27.59
C ASP A 6 -8.76 -5.16 26.32
N LYS A 7 -9.69 -4.60 25.54
CA LYS A 7 -9.41 -3.87 24.29
C LYS A 7 -9.35 -2.35 24.50
N SER A 8 -9.55 -1.88 25.73
CA SER A 8 -9.74 -0.47 26.09
C SER A 8 -8.56 0.44 25.73
N GLU A 9 -7.33 -0.08 25.74
CA GLU A 9 -6.12 0.72 25.54
C GLU A 9 -5.58 0.68 24.09
N SER A 10 -6.24 -0.07 23.18
CA SER A 10 -5.79 -0.27 21.79
C SER A 10 -5.65 1.02 20.96
N ARG A 11 -6.46 2.04 21.26
CA ARG A 11 -6.49 3.34 20.56
C ARG A 11 -6.19 4.50 21.50
N THR A 12 -5.12 4.39 22.28
CA THR A 12 -4.64 5.44 23.18
C THR A 12 -3.37 6.10 22.65
N ASP A 13 -2.97 7.22 23.25
CA ASP A 13 -1.73 7.90 22.87
C ASP A 13 -0.51 7.12 23.40
N TRP A 14 0.12 6.35 22.52
CA TRP A 14 1.34 5.57 22.81
C TRP A 14 2.62 6.40 22.84
N LEU A 15 2.57 7.68 22.46
CA LEU A 15 3.69 8.61 22.55
C LEU A 15 3.73 9.37 23.88
N ALA A 16 2.61 9.42 24.60
CA ALA A 16 2.51 10.07 25.90
C ALA A 16 3.52 9.51 26.92
N ARG A 17 4.11 10.38 27.76
CA ARG A 17 5.01 9.98 28.84
C ARG A 17 4.69 10.71 30.16
N PRO A 18 4.66 9.99 31.30
CA PRO A 18 4.76 8.53 31.43
C PRO A 18 3.54 7.82 30.83
N LEU A 19 3.70 6.55 30.43
CA LEU A 19 2.56 5.70 30.09
C LEU A 19 1.73 5.43 31.35
N THR A 20 0.43 5.24 31.17
CA THR A 20 -0.44 4.82 32.28
C THR A 20 -0.18 3.35 32.64
N GLU A 21 -0.51 2.95 33.87
CA GLU A 21 -0.42 1.55 34.29
C GLU A 21 -1.27 0.63 33.40
N ARG A 22 -2.44 1.09 32.95
CA ARG A 22 -3.32 0.34 32.05
C ARG A 22 -2.68 0.10 30.68
N GLN A 23 -2.04 1.12 30.10
CA GLN A 23 -1.28 0.98 28.85
C GLN A 23 -0.14 -0.04 29.00
N CYS A 24 0.58 -0.02 30.13
CA CYS A 24 1.63 -0.99 30.40
C CYS A 24 1.10 -2.42 30.51
N VAL A 25 -0.01 -2.64 31.24
CA VAL A 25 -0.65 -3.96 31.38
C VAL A 25 -1.17 -4.46 30.03
N TYR A 26 -1.83 -3.60 29.26
CA TYR A 26 -2.32 -3.93 27.92
C TYR A 26 -1.18 -4.35 26.99
N ALA A 27 -0.13 -3.55 26.87
CA ALA A 27 1.01 -3.86 26.01
C ALA A 27 1.76 -5.13 26.45
N ALA A 28 1.82 -5.41 27.76
CA ALA A 28 2.40 -6.65 28.27
C ALA A 28 1.55 -7.88 27.91
N ALA A 29 0.22 -7.76 27.91
CA ALA A 29 -0.69 -8.86 27.58
C ALA A 29 -0.51 -9.35 26.13
N ASP A 30 -0.25 -8.44 25.19
CA ASP A 30 -0.02 -8.76 23.76
C ASP A 30 1.14 -9.74 23.52
N VAL A 31 2.13 -9.78 24.43
CA VAL A 31 3.27 -10.71 24.33
C VAL A 31 3.25 -11.83 25.37
N PHE A 32 2.64 -11.58 26.54
CA PHE A 32 2.57 -12.56 27.62
C PHE A 32 1.80 -13.82 27.22
N TYR A 33 0.64 -13.63 26.56
CA TYR A 33 -0.20 -14.73 26.10
C TYR A 33 0.23 -15.32 24.77
N LEU A 34 1.05 -14.59 24.00
CA LEU A 34 1.50 -15.02 22.68
C LEU A 34 2.43 -16.24 22.74
N LEU A 35 3.36 -16.31 23.70
CA LEU A 35 4.32 -17.43 23.75
C LEU A 35 3.66 -18.80 24.01
N PRO A 36 2.76 -18.96 25.01
CA PRO A 36 2.03 -20.22 25.19
C PRO A 36 1.17 -20.57 23.96
N MET A 37 0.52 -19.58 23.35
CA MET A 37 -0.29 -19.76 22.15
C MET A 37 0.55 -20.20 20.95
N ALA A 38 1.71 -19.58 20.74
CA ALA A 38 2.63 -19.93 19.65
C ALA A 38 3.11 -21.38 19.76
N LYS A 39 3.43 -21.86 20.98
CA LYS A 39 3.81 -23.27 21.19
C LYS A 39 2.70 -24.23 20.78
N GLN A 40 1.45 -23.92 21.15
CA GLN A 40 0.29 -24.73 20.76
C GLN A 40 0.09 -24.72 19.24
N LEU A 41 0.13 -23.54 18.61
CA LEU A 41 -0.04 -23.39 17.16
C LEU A 41 1.06 -24.09 16.35
N VAL A 42 2.31 -24.06 16.81
CA VAL A 42 3.42 -24.78 16.18
C VAL A 42 3.16 -26.28 16.20
N GLN A 43 2.77 -26.83 17.35
CA GLN A 43 2.44 -28.25 17.48
C GLN A 43 1.24 -28.63 16.58
N GLU A 44 0.15 -27.86 16.60
CA GLU A 44 -1.02 -28.10 15.76
C GLU A 44 -0.67 -28.05 14.26
N THR A 45 0.23 -27.14 13.86
CA THR A 45 0.70 -27.02 12.47
C THR A 45 1.57 -28.20 12.04
N GLU A 46 2.42 -28.70 12.94
CA GLU A 46 3.25 -29.89 12.75
C GLU A 46 2.38 -31.15 12.61
N GLU A 47 1.41 -31.33 13.50
CA GLU A 47 0.46 -32.44 13.47
C GLU A 47 -0.40 -32.43 12.19
N ALA A 48 -0.75 -31.23 11.69
CA ALA A 48 -1.45 -31.07 10.43
C ALA A 48 -0.55 -31.24 9.18
N GLY A 49 0.78 -31.32 9.35
CA GLY A 49 1.74 -31.52 8.27
C GLY A 49 2.03 -30.27 7.41
N TRP A 50 1.70 -29.07 7.90
CA TRP A 50 1.78 -27.82 7.13
C TRP A 50 2.94 -26.90 7.53
N THR A 51 3.87 -27.35 8.38
CA THR A 51 4.98 -26.52 8.91
C THR A 51 5.80 -25.85 7.81
N ALA A 52 6.17 -26.58 6.76
CA ALA A 52 6.97 -26.02 5.66
C ALA A 52 6.22 -24.91 4.89
N ALA A 53 4.89 -25.04 4.74
CA ALA A 53 4.07 -24.01 4.12
C ALA A 53 3.93 -22.78 5.03
N ALA A 54 3.69 -22.97 6.34
CA ALA A 54 3.61 -21.89 7.31
C ALA A 54 4.93 -21.09 7.40
N ASP A 55 6.07 -21.77 7.44
CA ASP A 55 7.39 -21.14 7.43
C ASP A 55 7.66 -20.36 6.14
N ASN A 56 7.17 -20.86 5.00
CA ASN A 56 7.27 -20.16 3.72
C ASN A 56 6.44 -18.88 3.75
N GLU A 57 5.18 -18.93 4.18
CA GLU A 57 4.31 -17.76 4.27
C GLU A 57 4.89 -16.71 5.23
N CYS A 58 5.41 -17.11 6.40
CA CYS A 58 6.08 -16.21 7.33
C CYS A 58 7.29 -15.50 6.67
N ARG A 59 8.12 -16.25 5.94
CA ARG A 59 9.26 -15.67 5.22
C ARG A 59 8.82 -14.73 4.12
N LEU A 60 7.78 -15.07 3.35
CA LEU A 60 7.23 -14.23 2.30
C LEU A 60 6.67 -12.92 2.86
N LEU A 61 5.97 -12.97 4.00
CA LEU A 61 5.49 -11.78 4.70
C LEU A 61 6.65 -10.88 5.15
N CYS A 62 7.68 -11.45 5.78
CA CYS A 62 8.88 -10.70 6.18
C CYS A 62 9.60 -10.06 4.98
N GLN A 63 9.74 -10.80 3.87
CA GLN A 63 10.36 -10.31 2.65
C GLN A 63 9.57 -9.13 2.08
N ARG A 64 8.25 -9.27 1.88
CA ARG A 64 7.38 -8.20 1.36
C ARG A 64 7.43 -6.93 2.20
N ARG A 65 7.52 -7.05 3.53
CA ARG A 65 7.64 -5.89 4.44
C ARG A 65 9.02 -5.22 4.40
N SER A 66 10.05 -5.94 3.99
CA SER A 66 11.41 -5.43 3.88
C SER A 66 11.67 -4.69 2.56
N GLU A 67 10.80 -4.87 1.56
CA GLU A 67 10.91 -4.22 0.26
C GLU A 67 10.57 -2.72 0.38
N ALA A 68 11.60 -1.88 0.26
CA ALA A 68 11.41 -0.44 0.18
C ALA A 68 11.03 -0.03 -1.24
N LEU A 69 9.86 0.58 -1.40
CA LEU A 69 9.43 1.14 -2.68
C LEU A 69 10.44 2.19 -3.18
N ALA A 70 11.03 1.94 -4.35
CA ALA A 70 11.88 2.91 -5.02
C ALA A 70 11.04 4.13 -5.44
N PRO A 71 11.44 5.37 -5.11
CA PRO A 71 10.68 6.58 -5.47
C PRO A 71 10.27 6.66 -6.94
N GLU A 72 11.15 6.24 -7.84
CA GLU A 72 10.96 6.27 -9.28
C GLU A 72 9.83 5.32 -9.74
N LEU A 73 9.48 4.33 -8.91
CA LEU A 73 8.41 3.35 -9.14
C LEU A 73 7.12 3.69 -8.40
N ALA A 74 7.08 4.76 -7.59
CA ALA A 74 5.95 5.07 -6.72
C ALA A 74 4.64 5.32 -7.49
N TYR A 75 4.73 5.75 -8.75
CA TYR A 75 3.55 5.96 -9.60
C TYR A 75 2.79 4.66 -9.93
N ARG A 76 3.44 3.50 -9.81
CA ARG A 76 2.82 2.19 -10.10
C ARG A 76 1.81 1.76 -9.04
N GLU A 77 1.94 2.27 -7.82
CA GLU A 77 1.01 2.00 -6.72
C GLU A 77 -0.28 2.84 -6.84
N ILE A 78 -0.30 3.86 -7.71
CA ILE A 78 -1.49 4.70 -7.91
C ILE A 78 -2.47 3.94 -8.80
N THR A 79 -3.58 3.52 -8.20
CA THR A 79 -4.57 2.58 -8.80
C THR A 79 -5.04 2.99 -10.19
N ASN A 80 -5.20 4.30 -10.45
CA ASN A 80 -5.70 4.83 -11.73
C ASN A 80 -4.60 5.28 -12.71
N ALA A 81 -3.32 4.98 -12.44
CA ALA A 81 -2.21 5.37 -13.31
C ALA A 81 -2.33 4.81 -14.74
N TRP A 82 -2.93 3.62 -14.90
CA TRP A 82 -3.15 2.99 -16.21
C TRP A 82 -4.07 3.77 -17.16
N GLN A 83 -4.86 4.72 -16.64
CA GLN A 83 -5.74 5.56 -17.46
C GLN A 83 -4.99 6.74 -18.12
N LEU A 84 -3.73 6.95 -17.75
CA LEU A 84 -2.92 8.07 -18.23
C LEU A 84 -2.20 7.73 -19.54
N ARG A 85 -2.15 8.70 -20.44
CA ARG A 85 -1.35 8.63 -21.68
C ARG A 85 0.16 8.75 -21.35
N PRO A 86 1.08 8.34 -22.24
CA PRO A 86 2.52 8.30 -21.94
C PRO A 86 3.09 9.58 -21.30
N ARG A 87 2.71 10.77 -21.79
CA ARG A 87 3.17 12.05 -21.22
C ARG A 87 2.57 12.37 -19.85
N GLN A 88 1.29 12.08 -19.67
CA GLN A 88 0.62 12.19 -18.37
C GLN A 88 1.22 11.20 -17.36
N LEU A 89 1.58 10.00 -17.82
CA LEU A 89 2.24 8.99 -17.01
C LEU A 89 3.66 9.40 -16.63
N ALA A 90 4.42 10.02 -17.54
CA ALA A 90 5.73 10.61 -17.23
C ALA A 90 5.61 11.70 -16.16
N CYS A 91 4.56 12.54 -16.24
CA CYS A 91 4.24 13.52 -15.22
C CYS A 91 3.94 12.85 -13.87
N LEU A 92 3.06 11.83 -13.86
CA LEU A 92 2.74 11.09 -12.64
C LEU A 92 3.98 10.43 -12.02
N GLN A 93 4.90 9.89 -12.83
CA GLN A 93 6.17 9.32 -12.38
C GLN A 93 6.99 10.36 -11.62
N LYS A 94 7.23 11.54 -12.21
CA LYS A 94 7.94 12.65 -11.56
C LYS A 94 7.25 13.12 -10.27
N LEU A 95 5.93 13.29 -10.33
CA LEU A 95 5.12 13.76 -9.21
C LEU A 95 5.14 12.78 -8.03
N ALA A 96 4.93 11.48 -8.30
CA ALA A 96 4.92 10.44 -7.27
C ALA A 96 6.31 10.22 -6.67
N GLU A 97 7.36 10.27 -7.49
CA GLU A 97 8.75 10.22 -7.04
C GLU A 97 9.05 11.35 -6.05
N TRP A 98 8.78 12.59 -6.46
CA TRP A 98 8.97 13.77 -5.61
C TRP A 98 8.15 13.66 -4.31
N ARG A 99 6.87 13.28 -4.40
CA ARG A 99 5.98 13.14 -3.24
C ARG A 99 6.53 12.14 -2.24
N LEU A 100 6.99 10.96 -2.70
CA LEU A 100 7.52 9.93 -1.81
C LEU A 100 8.85 10.35 -1.18
N ARG A 101 9.74 11.02 -1.92
CA ARG A 101 10.98 11.57 -1.36
C ARG A 101 10.69 12.59 -0.27
N LEU A 102 9.78 13.54 -0.52
CA LEU A 102 9.42 14.57 0.45
C LEU A 102 8.70 13.99 1.68
N ALA A 103 7.81 13.02 1.49
CA ALA A 103 7.14 12.31 2.57
C ALA A 103 8.15 11.64 3.51
N ARG A 104 9.16 10.96 2.95
CA ARG A 104 10.26 10.34 3.72
C ARG A 104 11.12 11.37 4.42
N GLU A 105 11.47 12.46 3.74
CA GLU A 105 12.29 13.54 4.31
C GLU A 105 11.60 14.22 5.51
N ARG A 106 10.27 14.34 5.45
CA ARG A 106 9.47 15.04 6.46
C ARG A 106 8.82 14.12 7.50
N ASP A 107 9.02 12.82 7.37
CA ASP A 107 8.37 11.80 8.19
C ASP A 107 6.83 11.95 8.21
N LEU A 108 6.25 12.06 7.01
CA LEU A 108 4.81 12.23 6.78
C LEU A 108 4.27 11.12 5.89
N ALA A 109 3.00 10.76 6.09
CA ALA A 109 2.29 9.98 5.10
C ALA A 109 2.17 10.75 3.77
N VAL A 110 2.26 10.06 2.64
CA VAL A 110 2.26 10.67 1.30
C VAL A 110 1.02 11.56 1.03
N ASN A 111 -0.14 11.19 1.58
CA ASN A 111 -1.38 11.97 1.43
C ASN A 111 -1.41 13.26 2.26
N PHE A 112 -0.53 13.41 3.26
CA PHE A 112 -0.33 14.69 3.94
C PHE A 112 0.58 15.65 3.17
N VAL A 113 1.33 15.15 2.19
CA VAL A 113 2.10 15.99 1.27
C VAL A 113 1.18 16.51 0.17
N VAL A 114 0.64 15.60 -0.65
CA VAL A 114 -0.39 15.89 -1.66
C VAL A 114 -1.29 14.68 -1.74
N ARG A 115 -2.61 14.89 -1.65
CA ARG A 115 -3.59 13.79 -1.75
C ARG A 115 -3.44 13.05 -3.07
N GLU A 116 -3.66 11.74 -3.07
CA GLU A 116 -3.45 10.91 -4.26
C GLU A 116 -4.33 11.33 -5.44
N GLU A 117 -5.59 11.64 -5.18
CA GLU A 117 -6.56 12.12 -6.17
C GLU A 117 -6.10 13.44 -6.82
N ASN A 118 -5.52 14.35 -6.03
CA ASN A 118 -4.99 15.62 -6.51
C ASN A 118 -3.72 15.40 -7.35
N LEU A 119 -2.81 14.54 -6.88
CA LEU A 119 -1.59 14.20 -7.62
C LEU A 119 -1.91 13.59 -8.99
N TRP A 120 -2.90 12.69 -9.03
CA TRP A 120 -3.39 12.10 -10.27
C TRP A 120 -4.07 13.14 -11.17
N ALA A 121 -4.88 14.04 -10.60
CA ALA A 121 -5.52 15.13 -11.37
C ALA A 121 -4.49 16.07 -12.01
N VAL A 122 -3.45 16.45 -11.29
CA VAL A 122 -2.34 17.27 -11.84
C VAL A 122 -1.68 16.53 -13.01
N ALA A 123 -1.38 15.24 -12.86
CA ALA A 123 -0.81 14.46 -13.97
C ALA A 123 -1.77 14.32 -15.17
N ARG A 124 -3.08 14.21 -14.91
CA ARG A 124 -4.10 14.05 -15.94
C ARG A 124 -4.30 15.32 -16.76
N TYR A 125 -4.44 16.46 -16.09
CA TYR A 125 -4.81 17.73 -16.71
C TYR A 125 -3.62 18.63 -17.03
N MET A 126 -2.43 18.32 -16.52
CA MET A 126 -1.17 19.01 -16.83
C MET A 126 -1.25 20.55 -16.65
N PRO A 127 -1.63 21.04 -15.46
CA PRO A 127 -1.85 22.46 -15.22
C PRO A 127 -0.56 23.29 -15.34
N GLY A 128 -0.66 24.44 -16.00
CA GLY A 128 0.46 25.36 -16.23
C GLY A 128 0.59 26.49 -15.19
N SER A 129 -0.35 26.61 -14.26
CA SER A 129 -0.41 27.72 -13.31
C SER A 129 -1.01 27.34 -11.96
N LEU A 130 -0.79 28.17 -10.94
CA LEU A 130 -1.39 27.97 -9.61
C LEU A 130 -2.91 28.09 -9.63
N GLY A 131 -3.46 28.96 -10.47
CA GLY A 131 -4.92 29.10 -10.64
C GLY A 131 -5.55 27.85 -11.26
N GLU A 132 -4.85 27.18 -12.18
CA GLU A 132 -5.30 25.89 -12.69
C GLU A 132 -5.24 24.78 -11.64
N LEU A 133 -4.26 24.79 -10.73
CA LEU A 133 -4.25 23.85 -9.59
C LEU A 133 -5.47 24.07 -8.68
N GLU A 134 -5.84 25.32 -8.41
CA GLU A 134 -7.05 25.65 -7.65
C GLU A 134 -8.32 25.17 -8.37
N ALA A 135 -8.40 25.38 -9.69
CA ALA A 135 -9.53 24.90 -10.49
C ALA A 135 -9.66 23.37 -10.52
N LEU A 136 -8.56 22.63 -10.30
CA LEU A 136 -8.55 21.17 -10.15
C LEU A 136 -8.97 20.70 -8.75
N GLY A 137 -9.19 21.61 -7.79
CA GLY A 137 -9.66 21.29 -6.44
C GLY A 137 -8.56 21.05 -5.41
N LEU A 138 -7.30 21.40 -5.71
CA LEU A 138 -6.24 21.32 -4.72
C LEU A 138 -6.50 22.28 -3.56
N SER A 139 -6.20 21.85 -2.34
CA SER A 139 -6.41 22.69 -1.17
C SER A 139 -5.41 23.85 -1.10
N GLY A 140 -5.83 24.96 -0.49
CA GLY A 140 -4.96 26.13 -0.28
C GLY A 140 -3.58 25.79 0.33
N PRO A 141 -3.49 24.91 1.36
CA PRO A 141 -2.21 24.43 1.87
C PRO A 141 -1.35 23.69 0.83
N GLU A 142 -1.93 22.76 0.06
CA GLU A 142 -1.20 22.04 -1.00
C GLU A 142 -0.65 23.01 -2.05
N ILE A 143 -1.45 23.98 -2.50
CA ILE A 143 -1.02 24.99 -3.48
C ILE A 143 0.06 25.90 -2.89
N ARG A 144 -0.12 26.38 -1.65
CA ARG A 144 0.83 27.28 -0.99
C ARG A 144 2.20 26.64 -0.78
N TYR A 145 2.24 25.38 -0.33
CA TYR A 145 3.50 24.70 -0.02
C TYR A 145 4.13 24.03 -1.24
N HIS A 146 3.33 23.53 -2.17
CA HIS A 146 3.80 22.62 -3.22
C HIS A 146 3.44 23.04 -4.64
N GLY A 147 2.54 24.02 -4.83
CA GLY A 147 2.01 24.36 -6.15
C GLY A 147 3.08 24.76 -7.17
N LYS A 148 4.11 25.52 -6.76
CA LYS A 148 5.23 25.87 -7.64
C LYS A 148 5.99 24.63 -8.12
N THR A 149 6.22 23.68 -7.22
CA THR A 149 6.90 22.41 -7.54
C THR A 149 6.05 21.56 -8.47
N LEU A 150 4.73 21.47 -8.22
CA LEU A 150 3.82 20.72 -9.08
C LEU A 150 3.82 21.26 -10.52
N VAL A 151 3.69 22.58 -10.69
CA VAL A 151 3.73 23.22 -12.02
C VAL A 151 5.09 23.01 -12.70
N ALA A 152 6.20 23.10 -11.95
CA ALA A 152 7.53 22.85 -12.50
C ALA A 152 7.68 21.40 -13.01
N LEU A 153 7.23 20.41 -12.25
CA LEU A 153 7.29 19.00 -12.65
C LEU A 153 6.38 18.69 -13.86
N VAL A 154 5.23 19.36 -13.95
CA VAL A 154 4.36 19.31 -15.14
C VAL A 154 5.09 19.89 -16.36
N ALA A 155 5.76 21.03 -16.22
CA ALA A 155 6.52 21.66 -17.29
C ALA A 155 7.69 20.77 -17.75
N GLU A 156 8.41 20.16 -16.82
CA GLU A 156 9.46 19.17 -17.13
C GLU A 156 8.90 17.98 -17.91
N ALA A 157 7.77 17.42 -17.48
CA ALA A 157 7.13 16.30 -18.17
C ALA A 157 6.64 16.66 -19.57
N ASN A 158 6.18 17.91 -19.76
CA ASN A 158 5.80 18.42 -21.09
C ASN A 158 6.99 18.60 -22.03
N ALA A 159 8.16 18.92 -21.49
CA ALA A 159 9.41 19.11 -22.24
C ALA A 159 10.15 17.79 -22.57
N LEU A 160 9.67 16.64 -22.10
CA LEU A 160 10.27 15.35 -22.43
C LEU A 160 10.06 15.01 -23.91
N GLU A 161 11.16 14.58 -24.54
CA GLU A 161 11.14 13.97 -25.87
C GLU A 161 10.29 12.70 -25.88
N GLU A 162 9.67 12.38 -27.02
CA GLU A 162 8.79 11.22 -27.13
C GLU A 162 9.49 9.89 -26.83
N SER A 163 10.80 9.80 -27.15
CA SER A 163 11.64 8.64 -26.86
C SER A 163 11.92 8.42 -25.37
N ALA A 164 11.73 9.45 -24.53
CA ALA A 164 11.92 9.39 -23.08
C ALA A 164 10.61 9.11 -22.32
N LEU A 165 9.47 8.99 -23.00
CA LEU A 165 8.18 8.73 -22.37
C LEU A 165 8.06 7.26 -21.93
N PRO A 166 7.47 6.98 -20.75
CA PRO A 166 7.24 5.62 -20.31
C PRO A 166 6.20 4.93 -21.18
N ALA A 167 6.33 3.61 -21.29
CA ALA A 167 5.29 2.79 -21.88
C ALA A 167 3.98 2.93 -21.08
N PRO A 168 2.82 2.94 -21.74
CA PRO A 168 1.54 2.95 -21.04
C PRO A 168 1.42 1.71 -20.15
N LEU A 169 0.80 1.87 -18.98
CA LEU A 169 0.48 0.73 -18.13
C LEU A 169 -0.74 0.00 -18.69
N SER A 170 -0.66 -1.33 -18.78
CA SER A 170 -1.82 -2.14 -19.16
C SER A 170 -2.64 -2.49 -17.93
N ASN A 171 -3.95 -2.28 -17.99
CA ASN A 171 -4.86 -2.77 -16.97
C ASN A 171 -5.08 -4.28 -17.15
N LEU A 172 -4.84 -5.07 -16.10
CA LEU A 172 -4.90 -6.53 -16.18
C LEU A 172 -6.27 -7.04 -16.67
N VAL A 173 -7.34 -6.37 -16.25
CA VAL A 173 -8.72 -6.80 -16.55
C VAL A 173 -9.12 -6.60 -18.02
N ASP A 174 -8.39 -5.76 -18.75
CA ASP A 174 -8.65 -5.44 -20.15
C ASP A 174 -7.94 -6.43 -21.11
N HIS A 175 -7.08 -7.31 -20.58
CA HIS A 175 -6.40 -8.31 -21.40
C HIS A 175 -7.37 -9.36 -21.97
N PRO A 176 -7.25 -9.73 -23.26
CA PRO A 176 -8.07 -10.77 -23.86
C PRO A 176 -8.03 -12.07 -23.07
N GLY A 177 -9.20 -12.59 -22.72
CA GLY A 177 -9.31 -13.84 -21.96
C GLY A 177 -9.15 -13.70 -20.44
N TYR A 178 -8.89 -12.50 -19.90
CA TYR A 178 -8.72 -12.28 -18.46
C TYR A 178 -9.82 -12.93 -17.63
N LYS A 179 -11.10 -12.64 -17.94
CA LYS A 179 -12.25 -13.18 -17.18
C LYS A 179 -12.31 -14.72 -17.19
N LYS A 180 -11.93 -15.34 -18.32
CA LYS A 180 -11.91 -16.79 -18.47
C LYS A 180 -10.80 -17.39 -17.62
N VAL A 181 -9.56 -16.92 -17.79
CA VAL A 181 -8.39 -17.40 -17.05
C VAL A 181 -8.57 -17.19 -15.55
N PHE A 182 -9.06 -16.01 -15.13
CA PHE A 182 -9.31 -15.71 -13.73
C PHE A 182 -10.34 -16.68 -13.12
N LYS A 183 -11.42 -17.00 -13.84
CA LYS A 183 -12.42 -17.99 -13.40
C LYS A 183 -11.82 -19.40 -13.29
N GLU A 184 -10.97 -19.79 -14.26
CA GLU A 184 -10.29 -21.09 -14.26
C GLU A 184 -9.32 -21.21 -13.07
N ILE A 185 -8.53 -20.18 -12.79
CA ILE A 185 -7.65 -20.14 -11.61
C ILE A 185 -8.46 -20.22 -10.32
N LYS A 186 -9.54 -19.45 -10.19
CA LYS A 186 -10.44 -19.52 -9.02
C LYS A 186 -10.98 -20.93 -8.80
N ALA A 187 -11.46 -21.59 -9.85
CA ALA A 187 -11.97 -22.95 -9.76
C ALA A 187 -10.88 -23.95 -9.33
N ALA A 188 -9.66 -23.80 -9.85
CA ALA A 188 -8.53 -24.63 -9.44
C ALA A 188 -8.16 -24.40 -7.95
N ILE A 189 -8.18 -23.16 -7.46
CA ILE A 189 -7.94 -22.85 -6.05
C ILE A 189 -9.01 -23.50 -5.16
N THR A 190 -10.29 -23.41 -5.53
CA THR A 190 -11.38 -24.08 -4.78
C THR A 190 -11.17 -25.60 -4.72
N LEU A 191 -10.81 -26.22 -5.84
CA LEU A 191 -10.53 -27.66 -5.88
C LEU A 191 -9.37 -28.05 -4.94
N VAL A 192 -8.28 -27.28 -4.95
CA VAL A 192 -7.12 -27.53 -4.07
C VAL A 192 -7.47 -27.28 -2.61
N SER A 193 -8.29 -26.27 -2.31
CA SER A 193 -8.79 -25.98 -0.95
C SER A 193 -9.61 -27.14 -0.40
N GLU A 194 -10.56 -27.69 -1.18
CA GLU A 194 -11.36 -28.85 -0.79
C GLU A 194 -10.50 -30.10 -0.52
N GLN A 195 -9.43 -30.29 -1.30
CA GLN A 195 -8.53 -31.44 -1.15
C GLN A 195 -7.54 -31.30 0.02
N SER A 196 -7.05 -30.09 0.27
CA SER A 196 -6.04 -29.81 1.30
C SER A 196 -6.64 -29.49 2.66
N GLY A 197 -7.91 -29.11 2.73
CA GLY A 197 -8.56 -28.57 3.92
C GLY A 197 -8.13 -27.14 4.27
N LEU A 198 -7.32 -26.48 3.42
CA LEU A 198 -6.86 -25.10 3.61
C LEU A 198 -7.86 -24.10 3.04
N SER A 199 -7.89 -22.87 3.57
CA SER A 199 -8.76 -21.79 3.09
C SER A 199 -8.44 -21.38 1.65
N VAL A 200 -9.46 -20.91 0.91
CA VAL A 200 -9.32 -20.27 -0.40
C VAL A 200 -8.75 -18.85 -0.31
N GLU A 201 -8.80 -18.22 0.87
CA GLU A 201 -8.26 -16.89 1.11
C GLU A 201 -6.81 -16.97 1.60
N PRO A 202 -5.88 -16.18 1.02
CA PRO A 202 -4.53 -16.07 1.57
C PRO A 202 -4.57 -15.44 2.96
N ALA A 203 -3.75 -15.95 3.88
CA ALA A 203 -3.56 -15.36 5.21
C ALA A 203 -3.17 -13.87 5.16
N SER A 204 -2.52 -13.44 4.07
CA SER A 204 -2.12 -12.04 3.84
C SER A 204 -3.26 -11.04 3.55
N PHE A 205 -4.52 -11.50 3.39
CA PHE A 205 -5.70 -10.62 3.30
C PHE A 205 -6.49 -10.51 4.61
N ALA A 206 -6.31 -11.44 5.55
CA ALA A 206 -7.10 -11.49 6.80
C ALA A 206 -6.64 -10.50 7.88
N ALA A 207 -5.53 -9.78 7.68
CA ALA A 207 -4.94 -8.86 8.67
C ALA A 207 -5.32 -7.38 8.46
N ALA A 208 -6.37 -7.09 7.69
CA ALA A 208 -6.75 -5.73 7.31
C ALA A 208 -8.18 -5.30 7.72
N ASP A 209 -8.77 -5.97 8.72
CA ASP A 209 -10.04 -5.57 9.36
C ASP A 209 -9.86 -5.16 10.82
#